data_AF-A0A957AHF9-F1
#
_entry.id   AF-A0A957AHF9-F1
#
_cell.length_a   1.000
_cell.length_b   1.000
_cell.length_c   1.000
_cell.angle_alpha   90.00
_cell.angle_beta   90.00
_cell.angle_gamma   90.00
#
_symmetry.space_group_name_H-M   'P 1'
#
loop_
_entity.id
_entity.type
_entity.pdbx_description
1 polymer ?
#
loop_
_entity_poly.entity_id
_entity_poly.type
_entity_poly.pdbx_seq_one_letter_code
_entity_poly.pdbx_strand_id
1 'polypeptide(L)'
;HDDLRGVLADTHGVILYQEQVVQVAMVLAGFTAGQADNLRRAMTRKRSEEAMATMWVDFRNGAKARGVSYEIAKTVFKKLSGFASYGFPKAHAVAFAVLAYQSCWLKYYYPAEFTCALLNNQPMGFYPNHVLINDAKRHGLLVFEPDIELSSLRCTVERFGEQEAVRIGIGYVKGMSEETARHVVLERIAHGPYRSLADFIRRVPLTLEAVENLIMVGAFERFGIGRREALWMAGLFIPSRKIGVSKKAESGRQLALPLPVEQDQVELRPMGAWEQMTADYAIIGMSPRYHPLGLLRGRLPKHLVKSTDLGKLRSGTIVELAGLVVCRQRPGTANGITFLLLEDEVGLVNVIVSVELYKQRRTLVRSEPFILVRGKLQIQQEVINVIAHEIRELEGARADFHTPDLSSMEDIFETPATQPRKLEPASHNYH
;
A
#
# COMPACT_ATOMS: atom_id res chain seq x y z
N HIS A 1 13.83 -20.22 -38.58
CA HIS A 1 14.91 -21.19 -38.77
C HIS A 1 14.82 -22.18 -37.62
N ASP A 2 14.74 -23.47 -37.92
CA ASP A 2 14.40 -24.50 -36.93
C ASP A 2 15.48 -24.66 -35.86
N ASP A 3 16.75 -24.43 -36.22
CA ASP A 3 17.87 -24.45 -35.26
C ASP A 3 17.72 -23.46 -34.09
N LEU A 4 16.97 -22.36 -34.27
CA LEU A 4 16.74 -21.39 -33.20
C LEU A 4 15.64 -21.82 -32.22
N ARG A 5 14.89 -22.89 -32.54
CA ARG A 5 13.77 -23.35 -31.71
C ARG A 5 14.23 -23.72 -30.32
N GLY A 6 15.37 -24.39 -30.17
CA GLY A 6 15.91 -24.77 -28.86
C GLY A 6 16.29 -23.58 -27.98
N VAL A 7 16.86 -22.52 -28.59
CA VAL A 7 17.34 -21.33 -27.86
C VAL A 7 16.19 -20.40 -27.45
N LEU A 8 15.15 -20.33 -28.28
CA LEU A 8 14.03 -19.38 -28.11
C LEU A 8 12.75 -20.05 -27.61
N ALA A 9 12.76 -21.35 -27.31
CA ALA A 9 11.59 -22.09 -26.81
C ALA A 9 11.03 -21.46 -25.53
N ASP A 10 11.92 -21.22 -24.54
CA ASP A 10 11.58 -20.62 -23.23
C ASP A 10 10.89 -19.25 -23.33
N THR A 11 11.07 -18.54 -24.44
CA THR A 11 10.58 -17.18 -24.65
C THR A 11 9.65 -17.07 -25.85
N HIS A 12 9.07 -18.19 -26.29
CA HIS A 12 8.12 -18.28 -27.40
C HIS A 12 8.59 -17.59 -28.69
N GLY A 13 9.88 -17.71 -29.01
CA GLY A 13 10.46 -17.13 -30.24
C GLY A 13 10.91 -15.66 -30.12
N VAL A 14 10.77 -15.04 -28.95
CA VAL A 14 11.18 -13.65 -28.70
C VAL A 14 12.57 -13.61 -28.05
N ILE A 15 13.45 -12.75 -28.53
CA ILE A 15 14.78 -12.55 -27.92
C ILE A 15 14.61 -11.57 -26.76
N LEU A 16 14.72 -12.06 -25.52
CA LEU A 16 14.56 -11.26 -24.31
C LEU A 16 15.87 -11.11 -23.54
N TYR A 17 16.68 -12.17 -23.50
CA TYR A 17 17.87 -12.22 -22.67
C TYR A 17 19.17 -11.98 -23.43
N GLN A 18 20.14 -11.41 -22.73
CA GLN A 18 21.50 -11.23 -23.23
C GLN A 18 22.16 -12.56 -23.61
N GLU A 19 21.91 -13.59 -22.81
CA GLU A 19 22.40 -14.96 -23.02
C GLU A 19 21.82 -15.58 -24.29
N GLN A 20 20.57 -15.24 -24.66
CA GLN A 20 19.97 -15.70 -25.91
C GLN A 20 20.65 -15.08 -27.13
N VAL A 21 21.13 -13.83 -27.05
CA VAL A 21 21.91 -13.21 -28.14
C VAL A 21 23.18 -14.01 -28.41
N VAL A 22 23.88 -14.40 -27.34
CA VAL A 22 25.09 -15.22 -27.41
C VAL A 22 24.78 -16.58 -28.02
N GLN A 23 23.76 -17.26 -27.51
CA GLN A 23 23.34 -18.59 -27.99
C GLN A 23 22.89 -18.58 -29.46
N VAL A 24 22.12 -17.57 -29.89
CA VAL A 24 21.70 -17.42 -31.29
C VAL A 24 22.93 -17.25 -32.20
N ALA A 25 23.92 -16.46 -31.82
CA ALA A 25 25.14 -16.29 -32.61
C ALA A 25 25.98 -17.58 -32.69
N MET A 26 26.04 -18.34 -31.60
CA MET A 26 26.72 -19.63 -31.57
C MET A 26 26.01 -20.69 -32.41
N VAL A 27 24.67 -20.74 -32.41
CA VAL A 27 23.88 -21.73 -33.15
C VAL A 27 23.75 -21.37 -34.63
N LEU A 28 23.48 -20.11 -34.96
CA LEU A 28 23.21 -19.72 -36.34
C LEU A 28 24.50 -19.46 -37.13
N ALA A 29 25.52 -18.84 -36.51
CA ALA A 29 26.75 -18.43 -37.19
C ALA A 29 28.00 -19.21 -36.75
N GLY A 30 27.90 -20.07 -35.74
CA GLY A 30 29.03 -20.87 -35.28
C GLY A 30 30.13 -20.11 -34.57
N PHE A 31 29.77 -18.97 -33.99
CA PHE A 31 30.67 -18.22 -33.14
C PHE A 31 31.11 -19.05 -31.94
N THR A 32 32.35 -18.85 -31.50
CA THR A 32 32.78 -19.26 -30.17
C THR A 32 32.07 -18.40 -29.10
N ALA A 33 32.03 -18.87 -27.86
CA ALA A 33 31.44 -18.10 -26.75
C ALA A 33 32.07 -16.70 -26.61
N GLY A 34 33.38 -16.58 -26.84
CA GLY A 34 34.08 -15.29 -26.81
C GLY A 34 33.68 -14.37 -27.96
N GLN A 35 33.55 -14.88 -29.18
CA GLN A 35 33.07 -14.09 -30.33
C GLN A 35 31.62 -13.62 -30.13
N ALA A 36 30.78 -14.50 -29.58
CA ALA A 36 29.38 -14.19 -29.29
C ALA A 36 29.21 -13.18 -28.15
N ASP A 37 30.04 -13.21 -27.09
CA ASP A 37 30.06 -12.14 -26.08
C ASP A 37 30.60 -10.82 -26.65
N ASN A 38 31.61 -10.88 -27.52
CA ASN A 38 32.11 -9.68 -28.21
C ASN A 38 31.02 -9.03 -29.07
N LEU A 39 30.21 -9.83 -29.78
CA LEU A 39 29.03 -9.34 -30.51
C LEU A 39 28.06 -8.63 -29.56
N ARG A 40 27.70 -9.24 -28.43
CA ARG A 40 26.82 -8.64 -27.41
C ARG A 40 27.37 -7.31 -26.88
N ARG A 41 28.68 -7.26 -26.56
CA ARG A 41 29.36 -6.03 -26.08
C ARG A 41 29.38 -4.94 -27.14
N ALA A 42 29.66 -5.31 -28.40
CA ALA A 42 29.67 -4.38 -29.51
C ALA A 42 28.29 -3.71 -29.69
N MET A 43 27.21 -4.48 -29.55
CA MET A 43 25.85 -3.96 -29.68
C MET A 43 25.41 -3.03 -28.52
N THR A 44 26.03 -3.12 -27.34
CA THR A 44 25.67 -2.28 -26.18
C THR A 44 26.36 -0.90 -26.24
N ARG A 45 27.45 -0.76 -27.00
CA ARG A 45 28.21 0.49 -27.11
C ARG A 45 27.60 1.41 -28.16
N LYS A 46 27.25 2.64 -27.78
CA LYS A 46 26.66 3.70 -28.65
C LYS A 46 27.50 4.12 -29.88
N ARG A 47 28.71 3.58 -30.09
CA ARG A 47 29.68 4.02 -31.12
C ARG A 47 30.48 2.83 -31.70
N SER A 48 29.80 1.84 -32.25
CA SER A 48 30.43 0.59 -32.70
C SER A 48 30.04 0.19 -34.13
N GLU A 49 29.73 1.15 -35.01
CA GLU A 49 29.30 0.84 -36.39
C GLU A 49 30.33 0.00 -37.16
N GLU A 50 31.62 0.33 -37.06
CA GLU A 50 32.71 -0.44 -37.68
C GLU A 50 32.81 -1.85 -37.09
N ALA A 51 32.74 -1.98 -35.76
CA ALA A 51 32.79 -3.28 -35.09
C ALA A 51 31.56 -4.16 -35.45
N MET A 52 30.38 -3.54 -35.59
CA MET A 52 29.16 -4.21 -36.02
C MET A 52 29.21 -4.63 -37.50
N ALA A 53 29.85 -3.84 -38.36
CA ALA A 53 30.06 -4.19 -39.76
C ALA A 53 31.00 -5.40 -39.90
N THR A 54 32.10 -5.43 -39.14
CA THR A 54 33.02 -6.59 -39.09
C THR A 54 32.30 -7.83 -38.57
N MET A 55 31.58 -7.70 -37.47
CA MET A 55 30.81 -8.80 -36.88
C MET A 55 29.71 -9.33 -37.82
N TRP A 56 29.11 -8.46 -38.64
CA TRP A 56 28.15 -8.88 -39.66
C TRP A 56 28.80 -9.76 -40.73
N VAL A 57 30.01 -9.41 -41.18
CA VAL A 57 30.76 -10.21 -42.18
C VAL A 57 31.02 -11.61 -41.61
N ASP A 58 31.52 -11.69 -40.38
CA ASP A 58 31.81 -12.96 -39.71
C ASP A 58 30.53 -13.78 -39.49
N PHE A 59 29.46 -13.13 -39.03
CA PHE A 59 28.17 -13.77 -38.78
C PHE A 59 27.58 -14.35 -40.06
N ARG A 60 27.61 -13.58 -41.16
CA ARG A 60 27.13 -14.00 -42.47
C ARG A 60 27.93 -15.18 -43.02
N ASN A 61 29.25 -15.13 -42.92
CA ASN A 61 30.12 -16.19 -43.41
C ASN A 61 29.90 -17.49 -42.63
N GLY A 62 29.79 -17.39 -41.30
CA GLY A 62 29.48 -18.52 -40.43
C GLY A 62 28.09 -19.12 -40.68
N ALA A 63 27.07 -18.27 -40.88
CA ALA A 63 25.72 -18.69 -41.21
C ALA A 63 25.65 -19.41 -42.58
N LYS A 64 26.38 -18.89 -43.58
CA LYS A 64 26.50 -19.54 -44.89
C LYS A 64 27.15 -20.91 -44.79
N ALA A 65 28.21 -21.06 -43.98
CA ALA A 65 28.88 -22.35 -43.76
C ALA A 65 27.96 -23.41 -43.13
N ARG A 66 26.88 -22.98 -42.46
CA ARG A 66 25.87 -23.84 -41.84
C ARG A 66 24.59 -24.01 -42.67
N GLY A 67 24.58 -23.54 -43.91
CA GLY A 67 23.44 -23.70 -44.82
C GLY A 67 22.30 -22.70 -44.60
N VAL A 68 22.51 -21.65 -43.79
CA VAL A 68 21.49 -20.62 -43.55
C VAL A 68 21.48 -19.61 -44.70
N SER A 69 20.29 -19.31 -45.23
CA SER A 69 20.17 -18.33 -46.33
C SER A 69 20.58 -16.92 -45.89
N TYR A 70 21.09 -16.13 -46.83
CA TYR A 70 21.51 -14.75 -46.58
C TYR A 70 20.39 -13.88 -46.00
N GLU A 71 19.16 -14.05 -46.50
CA GLU A 71 17.99 -13.29 -46.03
C GLU A 71 17.62 -13.60 -44.58
N ILE A 72 17.69 -14.88 -44.20
CA ILE A 72 17.44 -15.32 -42.83
C ILE A 72 18.54 -14.78 -41.92
N ALA A 73 19.81 -14.93 -42.29
CA ALA A 73 20.94 -14.42 -41.52
C ALA A 73 20.85 -12.90 -41.32
N LYS A 74 20.50 -12.15 -42.36
CA LYS A 74 20.31 -10.69 -42.31
C LYS A 74 19.17 -10.30 -41.38
N THR A 75 18.05 -11.02 -41.44
CA THR A 75 16.89 -10.76 -40.60
C THR A 75 17.20 -11.03 -39.12
N VAL A 76 17.84 -12.17 -38.83
CA VAL A 76 18.25 -12.53 -37.46
C VAL A 76 19.24 -11.51 -36.91
N PHE A 77 20.28 -11.15 -37.68
CA PHE A 77 21.27 -10.17 -37.25
C PHE A 77 20.65 -8.79 -36.99
N LYS A 78 19.72 -8.34 -37.86
CA LYS A 78 18.98 -7.09 -37.63
C LYS A 78 18.16 -7.13 -36.34
N LYS A 79 17.49 -8.26 -36.05
CA LYS A 79 16.75 -8.44 -34.79
C LYS A 79 17.68 -8.42 -33.58
N LEU A 80 18.81 -9.15 -33.62
CA LEU A 80 19.80 -9.15 -32.53
C LEU A 80 20.30 -7.73 -32.22
N SER A 81 20.67 -6.98 -33.26
CA SER A 81 21.16 -5.59 -33.13
C SER A 81 20.10 -4.64 -32.54
N GLY A 82 18.83 -4.80 -32.91
CA GLY A 82 17.74 -3.99 -32.34
C GLY A 82 17.43 -4.30 -30.87
N PHE A 83 17.57 -5.56 -30.46
CA PHE A 83 17.24 -6.01 -29.10
C PHE A 83 18.38 -5.83 -28.10
N ALA A 84 19.63 -5.77 -28.53
CA ALA A 84 20.76 -5.62 -27.62
C ALA A 84 20.75 -4.34 -26.78
N SER A 85 20.05 -3.29 -27.23
CA SER A 85 19.81 -2.08 -26.41
C SER A 85 18.82 -2.31 -25.24
N TYR A 86 18.04 -3.38 -25.27
CA TYR A 86 17.00 -3.72 -24.29
C TYR A 86 17.19 -5.10 -23.64
N GLY A 87 18.22 -5.86 -24.04
CA GLY A 87 18.47 -7.21 -23.56
C GLY A 87 18.81 -7.24 -22.08
N PHE A 88 18.11 -8.09 -21.32
CA PHE A 88 18.27 -8.20 -19.87
C PHE A 88 19.11 -9.43 -19.48
N PRO A 89 19.95 -9.39 -18.44
CA PRO A 89 20.66 -10.59 -17.97
C PRO A 89 19.68 -11.62 -17.37
N LYS A 90 19.62 -12.83 -17.92
CA LYS A 90 18.71 -13.91 -17.46
C LYS A 90 18.98 -14.27 -16.01
N ALA A 91 20.24 -14.43 -15.62
CA ALA A 91 20.60 -14.80 -14.24
C ALA A 91 20.07 -13.79 -13.20
N HIS A 92 20.17 -12.49 -13.51
CA HIS A 92 19.65 -11.44 -12.65
C HIS A 92 18.11 -11.43 -12.62
N ALA A 93 17.46 -11.55 -13.78
CA ALA A 93 16.01 -11.63 -13.87
C ALA A 93 15.44 -12.81 -13.07
N VAL A 94 16.03 -14.00 -13.20
CA VAL A 94 15.59 -15.20 -12.49
C VAL A 94 15.73 -15.04 -10.98
N ALA A 95 16.85 -14.47 -10.49
CA ALA A 95 17.03 -14.24 -9.07
C ALA A 95 15.92 -13.36 -8.46
N PHE A 96 15.54 -12.27 -9.15
CA PHE A 96 14.43 -11.41 -8.71
C PHE A 96 13.05 -12.08 -8.89
N ALA A 97 12.87 -12.85 -9.96
CA ALA A 97 11.62 -13.57 -10.21
C ALA A 97 11.33 -14.60 -9.10
N VAL A 98 12.36 -15.28 -8.59
CA VAL A 98 12.22 -16.19 -7.43
C VAL A 98 11.74 -15.44 -6.19
N LEU A 99 12.31 -14.27 -5.89
CA LEU A 99 11.85 -13.45 -4.74
C LEU A 99 10.41 -12.97 -4.91
N ALA A 100 10.04 -12.54 -6.13
CA ALA A 100 8.68 -12.12 -6.44
C ALA A 100 7.69 -13.30 -6.28
N TYR A 101 8.05 -14.48 -6.78
CA TYR A 101 7.24 -15.69 -6.64
C TYR A 101 7.09 -16.11 -5.18
N GLN A 102 8.17 -16.14 -4.41
CA GLN A 102 8.14 -16.44 -2.97
C GLN A 102 7.26 -15.45 -2.20
N SER A 103 7.34 -14.16 -2.55
CA SER A 103 6.50 -13.12 -1.93
C SER A 103 5.02 -13.31 -2.28
N CYS A 104 4.71 -13.65 -3.54
CA CYS A 104 3.33 -13.95 -3.95
C CYS A 104 2.79 -15.21 -3.27
N TRP A 105 3.64 -16.24 -3.12
CA TRP A 105 3.30 -17.47 -2.42
C TRP A 105 2.97 -17.19 -0.95
N LEU A 106 3.81 -16.41 -0.25
CA LEU A 106 3.53 -16.00 1.14
C LEU A 106 2.26 -15.16 1.23
N LYS A 107 2.05 -14.22 0.31
CA LYS A 107 0.82 -13.42 0.27
C LYS A 107 -0.43 -14.27 0.08
N TYR A 108 -0.36 -15.32 -0.74
CA TYR A 108 -1.50 -16.19 -1.04
C TYR A 108 -1.81 -17.16 0.11
N TYR A 109 -0.81 -17.82 0.68
CA TYR A 109 -1.00 -18.87 1.70
C TYR A 109 -0.96 -18.36 3.15
N TYR A 110 -0.25 -17.27 3.41
CA TYR A 110 -0.03 -16.70 4.76
C TYR A 110 -0.22 -15.17 4.74
N PRO A 111 -1.42 -14.69 4.35
CA PRO A 111 -1.66 -13.26 4.16
C PRO A 111 -1.47 -12.46 5.47
N ALA A 112 -1.83 -13.02 6.62
CA ALA A 112 -1.70 -12.36 7.91
C ALA A 112 -0.24 -12.17 8.33
N GLU A 113 0.56 -13.24 8.29
CA GLU A 113 2.00 -13.21 8.59
C GLU A 113 2.73 -12.33 7.59
N PHE A 114 2.39 -12.41 6.31
CA PHE A 114 3.00 -11.57 5.27
C PHE A 114 2.72 -10.09 5.52
N THR A 115 1.46 -9.71 5.78
CA THR A 115 1.10 -8.32 6.10
C THR A 115 1.79 -7.83 7.37
N CYS A 116 1.78 -8.65 8.43
CA CYS A 116 2.44 -8.35 9.69
C CYS A 116 3.95 -8.14 9.50
N ALA A 117 4.61 -8.98 8.70
CA ALA A 117 6.03 -8.84 8.36
C ALA A 117 6.29 -7.56 7.55
N LEU A 118 5.44 -7.23 6.57
CA LEU A 118 5.59 -6.01 5.78
C LEU A 118 5.44 -4.74 6.63
N LEU A 119 4.53 -4.75 7.61
CA LEU A 119 4.38 -3.65 8.56
C LEU A 119 5.63 -3.54 9.45
N ASN A 120 6.06 -4.64 10.06
CA ASN A 120 7.20 -4.65 10.99
C ASN A 120 8.56 -4.31 10.36
N ASN A 121 8.68 -4.29 9.03
CA ASN A 121 9.89 -3.93 8.27
C ASN A 121 9.79 -2.57 7.56
N GLN A 122 8.82 -1.73 7.91
CA GLN A 122 8.74 -0.37 7.38
C GLN A 122 9.89 0.53 7.90
N PRO A 123 10.33 1.53 7.10
CA PRO A 123 9.83 1.91 5.78
C PRO A 123 10.46 1.11 4.61
N MET A 124 9.65 0.63 3.66
CA MET A 124 10.14 -0.08 2.45
C MET A 124 10.06 0.74 1.14
N GLY A 125 9.57 1.98 1.20
CA GLY A 125 9.71 2.99 0.13
C GLY A 125 8.71 2.94 -1.03
N PHE A 126 7.87 1.91 -1.16
CA PHE A 126 6.88 1.82 -2.26
C PHE A 126 5.44 2.09 -1.83
N TYR A 127 4.88 1.24 -0.96
CA TYR A 127 3.50 1.37 -0.49
C TYR A 127 3.45 1.94 0.93
N PRO A 128 2.60 2.95 1.19
CA PRO A 128 2.36 3.43 2.55
C PRO A 128 1.52 2.43 3.35
N ASN A 129 1.60 2.51 4.68
CA ASN A 129 0.97 1.53 5.59
C ASN A 129 -0.54 1.39 5.39
N HIS A 130 -1.26 2.49 5.10
CA HIS A 130 -2.69 2.44 4.87
C HIS A 130 -3.06 1.57 3.66
N VAL A 131 -2.26 1.58 2.59
CA VAL A 131 -2.49 0.73 1.41
C VAL A 131 -2.28 -0.74 1.75
N LEU A 132 -1.25 -1.05 2.55
CA LEU A 132 -1.00 -2.43 2.99
C LEU A 132 -2.14 -2.97 3.84
N ILE A 133 -2.66 -2.16 4.77
CA ILE A 133 -3.80 -2.54 5.61
C ILE A 133 -5.09 -2.66 4.81
N ASN A 134 -5.34 -1.74 3.88
CA ASN A 134 -6.52 -1.82 3.02
C ASN A 134 -6.42 -3.04 2.09
N ASP A 135 -5.23 -3.39 1.61
CA ASP A 135 -5.01 -4.62 0.87
C ASP A 135 -5.29 -5.86 1.72
N ALA A 136 -4.80 -5.90 2.96
CA ALA A 136 -5.09 -6.97 3.90
C ALA A 136 -6.60 -7.15 4.12
N LYS A 137 -7.33 -6.05 4.33
CA LYS A 137 -8.81 -6.07 4.45
C LYS A 137 -9.50 -6.62 3.21
N ARG A 138 -9.03 -6.27 2.01
CA ARG A 138 -9.57 -6.80 0.75
C ARG A 138 -9.32 -8.30 0.58
N HIS A 139 -8.26 -8.83 1.20
CA HIS A 139 -8.00 -10.27 1.29
C HIS A 139 -8.74 -10.96 2.46
N GLY A 140 -9.66 -10.25 3.13
CA GLY A 140 -10.49 -10.81 4.21
C GLY A 140 -9.84 -10.84 5.59
N LEU A 141 -8.67 -10.22 5.76
CA LEU A 141 -8.03 -10.11 7.07
C LEU A 141 -8.70 -9.04 7.93
N LEU A 142 -8.88 -9.37 9.21
CA LEU A 142 -9.25 -8.38 10.22
C LEU A 142 -8.00 -7.60 10.62
N VAL A 143 -8.17 -6.31 10.91
CA VAL A 143 -7.08 -5.46 11.39
C VAL A 143 -7.54 -4.75 12.65
N PHE A 144 -6.89 -5.06 13.78
CA PHE A 144 -7.21 -4.48 15.08
C PHE A 144 -6.31 -3.30 15.40
N GLU A 145 -6.90 -2.24 15.93
CA GLU A 145 -6.20 -1.11 16.53
C GLU A 145 -5.20 -1.54 17.63
N PRO A 146 -4.22 -0.66 17.96
CA PRO A 146 -3.40 -0.84 19.15
C PRO A 146 -4.29 -1.02 20.39
N ASP A 147 -3.95 -1.96 21.26
CA ASP A 147 -4.64 -2.24 22.52
C ASP A 147 -3.58 -2.38 23.62
N ILE A 148 -3.73 -1.67 24.73
CA ILE A 148 -2.70 -1.62 25.78
C ILE A 148 -2.53 -2.96 26.52
N GLU A 149 -3.53 -3.83 26.48
CA GLU A 149 -3.54 -5.18 27.07
C GLU A 149 -3.06 -6.25 26.12
N LEU A 150 -3.36 -6.12 24.83
CA LEU A 150 -3.10 -7.18 23.85
C LEU A 150 -1.92 -6.90 22.94
N SER A 151 -1.78 -5.65 22.47
CA SER A 151 -0.74 -5.32 21.51
C SER A 151 0.65 -5.52 22.12
N SER A 152 1.55 -5.99 21.27
CA SER A 152 2.98 -5.95 21.52
C SER A 152 3.56 -4.61 21.07
N LEU A 153 4.87 -4.44 21.20
CA LEU A 153 5.62 -3.32 20.62
C LEU A 153 5.41 -3.27 19.09
N ARG A 154 5.55 -4.41 18.42
CA ARG A 154 5.40 -4.58 16.97
C ARG A 154 4.05 -5.20 16.64
N CYS A 155 3.64 -5.14 15.37
CA CYS A 155 2.42 -5.81 14.93
C CYS A 155 2.52 -7.32 15.15
N THR A 156 1.40 -7.94 15.47
CA THR A 156 1.28 -9.38 15.74
C THR A 156 0.14 -10.00 14.94
N VAL A 157 0.28 -11.28 14.61
CA VAL A 157 -0.81 -12.07 14.03
C VAL A 157 -1.65 -12.64 15.17
N GLU A 158 -2.97 -12.54 15.02
CA GLU A 158 -3.96 -13.06 15.95
C GLU A 158 -5.02 -13.85 15.18
N ARG A 159 -5.81 -14.65 15.91
CA ARG A 159 -6.98 -15.33 15.34
C ARG A 159 -8.22 -14.88 16.10
N PHE A 160 -9.25 -14.51 15.36
CA PHE A 160 -10.56 -14.18 15.89
C PHE A 160 -11.58 -15.19 15.37
N GLY A 161 -11.86 -16.21 16.18
CA GLY A 161 -12.57 -17.40 15.71
C GLY A 161 -11.76 -18.12 14.62
N GLU A 162 -12.36 -18.33 13.46
CA GLU A 162 -11.70 -18.95 12.30
C GLU A 162 -10.92 -17.94 11.43
N GLN A 163 -11.13 -16.63 11.62
CA GLN A 163 -10.51 -15.58 10.81
C GLN A 163 -9.14 -15.19 11.34
N GLU A 164 -8.21 -14.95 10.42
CA GLU A 164 -6.91 -14.36 10.74
C GLU A 164 -7.01 -12.84 10.88
N ALA A 165 -6.23 -12.31 11.81
CA ALA A 165 -6.20 -10.89 12.12
C ALA A 165 -4.77 -10.39 12.30
N VAL A 166 -4.56 -9.11 12.02
CA VAL A 166 -3.32 -8.41 12.35
C VAL A 166 -3.64 -7.37 13.41
N ARG A 167 -3.00 -7.46 14.58
CA ARG A 167 -3.07 -6.43 15.61
C ARG A 167 -1.93 -5.44 15.41
N ILE A 168 -2.27 -4.16 15.36
CA ILE A 168 -1.27 -3.09 15.25
C ILE A 168 -0.51 -2.97 16.56
N GLY A 169 0.83 -2.90 16.45
CA GLY A 169 1.71 -2.74 17.59
C GLY A 169 1.64 -1.34 18.19
N ILE A 170 1.88 -1.23 19.50
CA ILE A 170 1.88 0.04 20.23
C ILE A 170 2.97 0.99 19.70
N GLY A 171 4.06 0.44 19.15
CA GLY A 171 5.15 1.21 18.55
C GLY A 171 4.76 2.02 17.31
N TYR A 172 3.58 1.79 16.72
CA TYR A 172 3.08 2.62 15.62
C TYR A 172 2.51 3.97 16.08
N VAL A 173 2.16 4.08 17.36
CA VAL A 173 1.51 5.27 17.90
C VAL A 173 2.53 6.40 17.97
N LYS A 174 2.22 7.54 17.34
CA LYS A 174 3.08 8.73 17.40
C LYS A 174 3.41 9.10 18.86
N GLY A 175 4.69 9.35 19.12
CA GLY A 175 5.19 9.65 20.47
C GLY A 175 5.60 8.41 21.28
N MET A 176 5.35 7.19 20.79
CA MET A 176 5.85 5.95 21.37
C MET A 176 7.18 5.55 20.74
N SER A 177 8.30 5.73 21.46
CA SER A 177 9.57 5.14 21.04
C SER A 177 9.56 3.62 21.24
N GLU A 178 10.48 2.91 20.58
CA GLU A 178 10.62 1.46 20.76
C GLU A 178 10.88 1.08 22.22
N GLU A 179 11.68 1.87 22.93
CA GLU A 179 11.95 1.70 24.35
C GLU A 179 10.69 1.92 25.20
N THR A 180 9.94 2.98 24.94
CA THR A 180 8.70 3.30 25.67
C THR A 180 7.63 2.23 25.47
N ALA A 181 7.40 1.80 24.24
CA ALA A 181 6.45 0.73 23.95
C ALA A 181 6.91 -0.62 24.51
N ARG A 182 8.22 -0.90 24.54
CA ARG A 182 8.76 -2.07 25.23
C ARG A 182 8.52 -1.99 26.75
N HIS A 183 8.70 -0.83 27.36
CA HIS A 183 8.45 -0.63 28.79
C HIS A 183 6.98 -0.91 29.14
N VAL A 184 6.02 -0.42 28.35
CA VAL A 184 4.59 -0.74 28.51
C VAL A 184 4.34 -2.25 28.52
N VAL A 185 4.93 -2.99 27.59
CA VAL A 185 4.73 -4.44 27.49
C VAL A 185 5.40 -5.18 28.65
N LEU A 186 6.63 -4.81 29.02
CA LEU A 186 7.36 -5.44 30.13
C LEU A 186 6.68 -5.19 31.47
N GLU A 187 6.16 -3.99 31.70
CA GLU A 187 5.44 -3.64 32.92
C GLU A 187 4.18 -4.53 33.06
N ARG A 188 3.39 -4.67 31.97
CA ARG A 188 2.22 -5.56 31.92
C ARG A 188 2.58 -7.02 32.20
N ILE A 189 3.71 -7.51 31.70
CA ILE A 189 4.18 -8.88 31.95
C ILE A 189 4.60 -9.06 33.42
N ALA A 190 5.30 -8.09 34.00
CA ALA A 190 5.84 -8.17 35.35
C ALA A 190 4.78 -7.99 36.44
N HIS A 191 3.78 -7.14 36.21
CA HIS A 191 2.82 -6.70 37.22
C HIS A 191 1.36 -7.06 36.88
N GLY A 192 1.12 -7.80 35.79
CA GLY A 192 -0.19 -8.25 35.34
C GLY A 192 -0.91 -7.26 34.41
N PRO A 193 -2.11 -7.60 33.91
CA PRO A 193 -2.89 -6.72 33.03
C PRO A 193 -3.20 -5.37 33.69
N TYR A 194 -3.31 -4.30 32.89
CA TYR A 194 -3.82 -3.00 33.38
C TYR A 194 -5.32 -3.11 33.62
N ARG A 195 -5.80 -2.48 34.69
CA ARG A 195 -7.21 -2.57 35.11
C ARG A 195 -8.06 -1.37 34.69
N SER A 196 -7.41 -0.25 34.40
CA SER A 196 -8.05 1.00 34.00
C SER A 196 -7.02 1.97 33.43
N LEU A 197 -7.49 3.05 32.80
CA LEU A 197 -6.64 4.16 32.38
C LEU A 197 -5.81 4.74 33.55
N ALA A 198 -6.42 4.88 34.74
CA ALA A 198 -5.72 5.39 35.92
C ALA A 198 -4.61 4.44 36.40
N ASP A 199 -4.86 3.13 36.36
CA ASP A 199 -3.84 2.13 36.70
C ASP A 199 -2.66 2.18 35.72
N PHE A 200 -2.95 2.29 34.42
CA PHE A 200 -1.93 2.45 33.39
C PHE A 200 -1.05 3.68 33.60
N ILE A 201 -1.65 4.87 33.75
CA ILE A 201 -0.92 6.14 33.94
C ILE A 201 -0.01 6.10 35.18
N ARG A 202 -0.44 5.39 36.24
CA ARG A 202 0.33 5.24 37.49
C ARG A 202 1.48 4.24 37.38
N ARG A 203 1.33 3.23 36.52
CA ARG A 203 2.31 2.14 36.33
C ARG A 203 3.37 2.53 35.30
N VAL A 204 2.96 3.23 34.25
CA VAL A 204 3.83 3.62 33.13
C VAL A 204 3.93 5.14 33.05
N PRO A 205 5.06 5.75 33.43
CA PRO A 205 5.26 7.18 33.28
C PRO A 205 5.48 7.52 31.80
N LEU A 206 4.45 8.05 31.14
CA LEU A 206 4.48 8.52 29.76
C LEU A 206 4.31 10.04 29.68
N THR A 207 4.71 10.63 28.55
CA THR A 207 4.37 12.02 28.25
C THR A 207 2.86 12.16 28.04
N LEU A 208 2.29 13.33 28.36
CA LEU A 208 0.87 13.62 28.13
C LEU A 208 0.48 13.33 26.68
N GLU A 209 1.27 13.83 25.72
CA GLU A 209 1.04 13.59 24.28
C GLU A 209 0.98 12.09 23.92
N ALA A 210 1.83 11.26 24.51
CA ALA A 210 1.81 9.81 24.24
C ALA A 210 0.55 9.14 24.81
N VAL A 211 0.10 9.53 26.00
CA VAL A 211 -1.15 9.03 26.60
C VAL A 211 -2.36 9.48 25.78
N GLU A 212 -2.43 10.76 25.41
CA GLU A 212 -3.48 11.31 24.56
C GLU A 212 -3.53 10.59 23.21
N ASN A 213 -2.38 10.33 22.59
CA ASN A 213 -2.30 9.59 21.33
C ASN A 213 -2.79 8.13 21.47
N LEU A 214 -2.41 7.43 22.55
CA LEU A 214 -2.90 6.07 22.83
C LEU A 214 -4.43 6.05 23.03
N ILE A 215 -4.97 7.04 23.74
CA ILE A 215 -6.41 7.22 23.91
C ILE A 215 -7.09 7.46 22.56
N MET A 216 -6.54 8.39 21.77
CA MET A 216 -7.13 8.84 20.51
C MET A 216 -7.12 7.77 19.42
N VAL A 217 -6.24 6.76 19.48
CA VAL A 217 -6.27 5.58 18.58
C VAL A 217 -7.11 4.41 19.09
N GLY A 218 -7.68 4.53 20.29
CA GLY A 218 -8.59 3.53 20.86
C GLY A 218 -7.91 2.46 21.72
N ALA A 219 -6.67 2.67 22.18
CA ALA A 219 -5.92 1.66 22.93
C ALA A 219 -6.52 1.27 24.29
N PHE A 220 -7.53 2.02 24.75
CA PHE A 220 -8.24 1.83 26.01
C PHE A 220 -9.71 1.43 25.82
N GLU A 221 -10.19 1.22 24.59
CA GLU A 221 -11.62 0.88 24.32
C GLU A 221 -12.07 -0.39 25.05
N ARG A 222 -11.15 -1.33 25.32
CA ARG A 222 -11.39 -2.55 26.11
C ARG A 222 -11.87 -2.27 27.54
N PHE A 223 -11.57 -1.12 28.11
CA PHE A 223 -12.05 -0.73 29.44
C PHE A 223 -13.50 -0.21 29.43
N GLY A 224 -14.17 -0.21 28.27
CA GLY A 224 -15.55 0.25 28.14
C GLY A 224 -15.71 1.77 28.08
N ILE A 225 -14.59 2.51 28.03
CA ILE A 225 -14.56 3.98 27.97
C ILE A 225 -14.39 4.46 26.53
N GLY A 226 -15.17 5.48 26.15
CA GLY A 226 -15.04 6.10 24.83
C GLY A 226 -13.74 6.93 24.72
N ARG A 227 -13.19 7.11 23.51
CA ARG A 227 -11.95 7.89 23.33
C ARG A 227 -12.05 9.33 23.88
N ARG A 228 -13.21 9.98 23.72
CA ARG A 228 -13.46 11.36 24.21
C ARG A 228 -13.56 11.41 25.75
N GLU A 229 -14.20 10.42 26.34
CA GLU A 229 -14.33 10.25 27.79
C GLU A 229 -12.97 9.93 28.42
N ALA A 230 -12.21 8.99 27.84
CA ALA A 230 -10.87 8.66 28.27
C ALA A 230 -9.93 9.88 28.21
N LEU A 231 -10.06 10.73 27.19
CA LEU A 231 -9.27 11.96 27.08
C LEU A 231 -9.62 12.96 28.19
N TRP A 232 -10.90 13.12 28.49
CA TRP A 232 -11.36 13.92 29.63
C TRP A 232 -10.81 13.39 30.96
N MET A 233 -10.90 12.08 31.19
CA MET A 233 -10.38 11.42 32.38
C MET A 233 -8.85 11.56 32.52
N ALA A 234 -8.10 11.53 31.41
CA ALA A 234 -6.65 11.70 31.44
C ALA A 234 -6.23 13.04 32.06
N GLY A 235 -7.01 14.10 31.85
CA GLY A 235 -6.80 15.41 32.45
C GLY A 235 -6.95 15.44 33.98
N LEU A 236 -7.64 14.45 34.57
CA LEU A 236 -7.79 14.32 36.03
C LEU A 236 -6.58 13.64 36.67
N PHE A 237 -5.92 12.73 35.94
CA PHE A 237 -4.81 11.93 36.46
C PHE A 237 -3.44 12.53 36.16
N ILE A 238 -3.32 13.29 35.07
CA ILE A 238 -2.06 13.89 34.66
C ILE A 238 -2.06 15.35 35.12
N PRO A 239 -1.26 15.73 36.15
CA PRO A 239 -1.26 17.08 36.66
C PRO A 239 -0.92 18.07 35.53
N SER A 240 -1.78 19.07 35.33
CA SER A 240 -1.52 20.15 34.38
C SER A 240 -0.16 20.77 34.70
N ARG A 241 0.71 20.95 33.70
CA ARG A 241 1.95 21.73 33.89
C ARG A 241 1.56 23.10 34.43
N LYS A 242 1.80 23.35 35.72
CA LYS A 242 1.53 24.65 36.33
C LYS A 242 2.35 25.71 35.59
N ILE A 243 1.68 26.74 35.09
CA ILE A 243 2.29 28.02 34.77
C ILE A 243 2.91 28.53 36.08
N GLY A 244 4.25 28.63 36.13
CA GLY A 244 4.96 29.33 37.21
C GLY A 244 5.48 28.52 38.40
N VAL A 245 5.55 27.18 38.37
CA VAL A 245 6.14 26.42 39.49
C VAL A 245 7.46 25.74 39.10
N SER A 246 8.48 26.01 39.92
CA SER A 246 9.88 25.59 39.84
C SER A 246 10.09 24.10 39.56
N LYS A 247 11.16 23.77 38.81
CA LYS A 247 11.64 22.44 38.36
C LYS A 247 11.97 21.41 39.49
N LYS A 248 11.54 21.64 40.72
CA LYS A 248 11.89 20.83 41.92
C LYS A 248 10.66 20.24 42.63
N ALA A 249 9.61 19.87 41.89
CA ALA A 249 8.61 18.95 42.43
C ALA A 249 9.14 17.52 42.22
N GLU A 250 9.45 16.84 43.31
CA GLU A 250 9.91 15.46 43.34
C GLU A 250 8.98 14.56 42.52
N SER A 251 9.58 13.51 41.96
CA SER A 251 8.95 12.34 41.34
C SER A 251 8.13 11.53 42.37
N GLY A 252 7.25 12.19 43.11
CA GLY A 252 6.31 11.56 44.01
C GLY A 252 5.22 10.91 43.19
N ARG A 253 5.20 9.57 43.16
CA ARG A 253 4.03 8.78 42.77
C ARG A 253 2.86 9.28 43.64
N GLN A 254 1.92 10.03 43.07
CA GLN A 254 0.71 10.44 43.78
C GLN A 254 -0.01 9.14 44.22
N LEU A 255 0.08 8.82 45.51
CA LEU A 255 -0.65 7.69 46.08
C LEU A 255 -2.13 8.08 46.08
N ALA A 256 -2.95 7.26 45.44
CA ALA A 256 -4.39 7.48 45.43
C ALA A 256 -4.94 7.32 46.85
N LEU A 257 -5.58 8.36 47.37
CA LEU A 257 -6.60 8.19 48.39
C LEU A 257 -7.86 7.76 47.62
N PRO A 258 -8.37 6.53 47.78
CA PRO A 258 -9.62 6.13 47.14
C PRO A 258 -10.75 6.93 47.79
N LEU A 259 -11.07 8.09 47.22
CA LEU A 259 -12.26 8.84 47.57
C LEU A 259 -13.40 8.21 46.78
N PRO A 260 -14.43 7.64 47.44
CA PRO A 260 -15.56 6.99 46.79
C PRO A 260 -16.54 8.06 46.30
N VAL A 261 -16.08 8.96 45.45
CA VAL A 261 -16.95 9.85 44.69
C VAL A 261 -17.18 9.18 43.35
N GLU A 262 -18.38 8.64 43.16
CA GLU A 262 -18.96 8.55 41.83
C GLU A 262 -18.92 9.97 41.28
N GLN A 263 -17.95 10.25 40.42
CA GLN A 263 -17.87 11.56 39.79
C GLN A 263 -19.10 11.68 38.89
N ASP A 264 -19.84 12.79 39.02
CA ASP A 264 -20.82 13.23 38.04
C ASP A 264 -20.10 13.43 36.70
N GLN A 265 -19.93 12.35 35.95
CA GLN A 265 -19.32 12.40 34.64
C GLN A 265 -20.34 13.03 33.69
N VAL A 266 -19.95 14.16 33.11
CA VAL A 266 -20.72 14.76 32.02
C VAL A 266 -20.79 13.74 30.89
N GLU A 267 -21.98 13.37 30.45
CA GLU A 267 -22.16 12.52 29.28
C GLU A 267 -21.61 13.25 28.04
N LEU A 268 -20.43 12.83 27.59
CA LEU A 268 -19.82 13.35 26.38
C LEU A 268 -20.32 12.55 25.19
N ARG A 269 -20.71 13.26 24.12
CA ARG A 269 -21.03 12.62 22.84
C ARG A 269 -19.89 11.66 22.45
N PRO A 270 -20.15 10.44 21.97
CA PRO A 270 -19.08 9.58 21.48
C PRO A 270 -18.41 10.17 20.23
N MET A 271 -17.17 9.76 19.97
CA MET A 271 -16.48 10.17 18.74
C MET A 271 -17.10 9.46 17.53
N GLY A 272 -17.46 10.21 16.49
CA GLY A 272 -18.00 9.65 15.26
C GLY A 272 -16.96 8.90 14.43
N ALA A 273 -17.39 8.06 13.49
CA ALA A 273 -16.48 7.28 12.63
C ALA A 273 -15.46 8.15 11.87
N TRP A 274 -15.88 9.34 11.41
CA TRP A 274 -14.99 10.30 10.73
C TRP A 274 -13.92 10.86 11.67
N GLU A 275 -14.31 11.21 12.90
CA GLU A 275 -13.38 11.75 13.91
C GLU A 275 -12.35 10.67 14.31
N GLN A 276 -12.81 9.43 14.54
CA GLN A 276 -11.94 8.28 14.84
C GLN A 276 -10.94 8.03 13.72
N MET A 277 -11.42 7.94 12.48
CA MET A 277 -10.56 7.72 11.31
C MET A 277 -9.53 8.84 11.16
N THR A 278 -9.95 10.10 11.32
CA THR A 278 -9.03 11.26 11.23
C THR A 278 -7.94 11.19 12.29
N ALA A 279 -8.30 10.79 13.52
CA ALA A 279 -7.33 10.56 14.60
C ALA A 279 -6.36 9.41 14.26
N ASP A 280 -6.87 8.28 13.77
CA ASP A 280 -6.03 7.13 13.39
C ASP A 280 -4.99 7.55 12.32
N TYR A 281 -5.41 8.23 11.25
CA TYR A 281 -4.48 8.70 10.21
C TYR A 281 -3.47 9.71 10.75
N ALA A 282 -3.86 10.61 11.66
CA ALA A 282 -2.97 11.61 12.24
C ALA A 282 -1.91 10.98 13.16
N ILE A 283 -2.23 9.89 13.84
CA ILE A 283 -1.39 9.31 14.91
C ILE A 283 -0.62 8.07 14.45
N ILE A 284 -1.24 7.14 13.72
CA ILE A 284 -0.62 5.88 13.26
C ILE A 284 -0.45 5.83 11.73
N GLY A 285 -0.93 6.84 10.99
CA GLY A 285 -0.74 6.97 9.53
C GLY A 285 -1.67 6.09 8.69
N MET A 286 -2.67 5.46 9.30
CA MET A 286 -3.61 4.51 8.71
C MET A 286 -4.85 4.37 9.58
N SER A 287 -5.98 3.86 9.06
CA SER A 287 -7.14 3.50 9.89
C SER A 287 -7.41 1.98 9.84
N PRO A 288 -7.35 1.28 10.98
CA PRO A 288 -7.68 -0.14 11.08
C PRO A 288 -9.13 -0.44 10.71
N ARG A 289 -10.07 0.49 10.95
CA ARG A 289 -11.51 0.23 10.79
C ARG A 289 -12.09 0.78 9.50
N TYR A 290 -11.69 1.98 9.09
CA TYR A 290 -12.38 2.73 8.04
C TYR A 290 -11.51 3.02 6.82
N HIS A 291 -12.15 3.14 5.67
CA HIS A 291 -11.57 3.78 4.49
C HIS A 291 -12.23 5.15 4.29
N PRO A 292 -11.48 6.23 4.01
CA PRO A 292 -12.05 7.58 3.87
C PRO A 292 -13.18 7.66 2.84
N LEU A 293 -12.98 7.07 1.66
CA LEU A 293 -14.03 7.04 0.63
C LEU A 293 -15.20 6.13 0.98
N GLY A 294 -15.01 5.15 1.87
CA GLY A 294 -16.11 4.33 2.39
C GLY A 294 -17.10 5.16 3.20
N LEU A 295 -16.59 6.05 4.09
CA LEU A 295 -17.43 6.97 4.87
C LEU A 295 -18.08 8.06 4.01
N LEU A 296 -17.41 8.47 2.93
CA LEU A 296 -17.92 9.50 2.01
C LEU A 296 -18.88 8.94 0.96
N ARG A 297 -18.94 7.62 0.74
CA ARG A 297 -19.66 7.01 -0.39
C ARG A 297 -21.13 7.43 -0.45
N GLY A 298 -21.81 7.60 0.68
CA GLY A 298 -23.21 8.05 0.73
C GLY A 298 -23.43 9.50 0.27
N ARG A 299 -22.39 10.35 0.31
CA ARG A 299 -22.42 11.76 -0.11
C ARG A 299 -21.81 11.98 -1.50
N LEU A 300 -21.05 11.02 -2.00
CA LEU A 300 -20.46 11.07 -3.33
C LEU A 300 -21.55 10.91 -4.42
N PRO A 301 -21.43 11.63 -5.55
CA PRO A 301 -22.37 11.46 -6.66
C PRO A 301 -22.49 10.01 -7.11
N LYS A 302 -23.72 9.53 -7.33
CA LYS A 302 -24.01 8.14 -7.72
C LYS A 302 -23.39 7.71 -9.05
N HIS A 303 -22.97 8.65 -9.90
CA HIS A 303 -22.30 8.37 -11.17
C HIS A 303 -20.82 8.02 -11.03
N LEU A 304 -20.21 8.22 -9.85
CA LEU A 304 -18.82 7.86 -9.60
C LEU A 304 -18.65 6.35 -9.54
N VAL A 305 -17.82 5.84 -10.44
CA VAL A 305 -17.56 4.42 -10.63
C VAL A 305 -16.57 3.93 -9.58
N LYS A 306 -16.78 2.71 -9.06
CA LYS A 306 -15.83 2.03 -8.18
C LYS A 306 -14.75 1.32 -8.99
N SER A 307 -13.58 1.11 -8.39
CA SER A 307 -12.48 0.37 -9.04
C SER A 307 -12.89 -1.04 -9.48
N THR A 308 -13.75 -1.72 -8.71
CA THR A 308 -14.29 -3.05 -9.04
C THR A 308 -15.24 -3.07 -10.23
N ASP A 309 -15.88 -1.94 -10.56
CA ASP A 309 -16.82 -1.86 -11.67
C ASP A 309 -16.14 -1.48 -12.99
N LEU A 310 -14.90 -0.95 -12.95
CA LEU A 310 -14.16 -0.57 -14.15
C LEU A 310 -13.96 -1.75 -15.11
N GLY A 311 -13.70 -2.95 -14.60
CA GLY A 311 -13.51 -4.15 -15.42
C GLY A 311 -14.77 -4.62 -16.17
N LYS A 312 -15.96 -4.18 -15.73
CA LYS A 312 -17.25 -4.54 -16.34
C LYS A 312 -17.63 -3.61 -17.49
N LEU A 313 -16.98 -2.45 -17.60
CA LEU A 313 -17.26 -1.43 -18.61
C LEU A 313 -16.49 -1.70 -19.90
N ARG A 314 -16.99 -1.14 -21.01
CA ARG A 314 -16.31 -1.25 -22.30
C ARG A 314 -15.08 -0.33 -22.34
N SER A 315 -13.99 -0.83 -22.92
CA SER A 315 -12.81 -0.02 -23.20
C SER A 315 -13.19 1.18 -24.08
N GLY A 316 -12.69 2.36 -23.72
CA GLY A 316 -12.98 3.64 -24.37
C GLY A 316 -14.12 4.45 -23.76
N THR A 317 -14.84 3.90 -22.76
CA THR A 317 -15.90 4.62 -22.03
C THR A 317 -15.31 5.76 -21.21
N ILE A 318 -15.99 6.89 -21.13
CA ILE A 318 -15.64 7.98 -20.21
C ILE A 318 -16.17 7.62 -18.83
N VAL A 319 -15.27 7.59 -17.84
CA VAL A 319 -15.59 7.27 -16.44
C VAL A 319 -15.15 8.41 -15.54
N GLU A 320 -15.87 8.55 -14.43
CA GLU A 320 -15.51 9.45 -13.33
C GLU A 320 -15.30 8.60 -12.07
N LEU A 321 -14.18 8.81 -11.39
CA LEU A 321 -13.84 8.10 -10.16
C LEU A 321 -13.17 9.04 -9.17
N ALA A 322 -13.35 8.77 -7.88
CA ALA A 322 -12.69 9.49 -6.79
C ALA A 322 -11.76 8.53 -6.05
N GLY A 323 -10.59 9.02 -5.66
CA GLY A 323 -9.56 8.19 -5.06
C GLY A 323 -8.62 8.96 -4.13
N LEU A 324 -8.09 8.27 -3.13
CA LEU A 324 -6.94 8.70 -2.35
C LEU A 324 -5.67 8.44 -3.18
N VAL A 325 -4.83 9.45 -3.35
CA VAL A 325 -3.59 9.33 -4.12
C VAL A 325 -2.53 8.58 -3.30
N VAL A 326 -2.18 7.38 -3.75
CA VAL A 326 -1.18 6.50 -3.13
C VAL A 326 0.22 6.87 -3.58
N CYS A 327 0.46 6.88 -4.89
CA CYS A 327 1.79 7.15 -5.45
C CYS A 327 1.71 8.06 -6.68
N ARG A 328 2.80 8.81 -6.88
CA ARG A 328 2.96 9.76 -7.99
C ARG A 328 4.31 9.47 -8.64
N GLN A 329 4.28 8.94 -9.85
CA GLN A 329 5.50 8.58 -10.58
C GLN A 329 5.60 9.39 -11.86
N ARG A 330 6.79 9.95 -12.12
CA ARG A 330 7.09 10.65 -13.36
C ARG A 330 8.42 10.14 -13.91
N PRO A 331 8.44 8.95 -14.53
CA PRO A 331 9.66 8.36 -15.06
C PRO A 331 10.30 9.28 -16.10
N GLY A 332 11.64 9.42 -16.07
CA GLY A 332 12.37 10.23 -17.06
C GLY A 332 12.22 9.71 -18.50
N THR A 333 11.89 8.43 -18.67
CA THR A 333 11.66 7.75 -19.95
C THR A 333 10.26 7.98 -20.54
N ALA A 334 9.31 8.51 -19.76
CA ALA A 334 7.91 8.64 -20.17
C ALA A 334 7.59 10.00 -20.82
N ASN A 335 8.58 10.70 -21.37
CA ASN A 335 8.43 12.01 -22.03
C ASN A 335 7.62 13.04 -21.21
N GLY A 336 7.70 12.95 -19.87
CA GLY A 336 7.04 13.87 -18.95
C GLY A 336 5.60 13.48 -18.54
N ILE A 337 5.06 12.35 -19.00
CA ILE A 337 3.79 11.78 -18.53
C ILE A 337 3.90 11.42 -17.04
N THR A 338 2.81 11.65 -16.30
CA THR A 338 2.74 11.32 -14.86
C THR A 338 1.76 10.18 -14.64
N PHE A 339 2.18 9.16 -13.89
CA PHE A 339 1.35 8.05 -13.45
C PHE A 339 0.92 8.29 -12.01
N LEU A 340 -0.38 8.21 -11.75
CA LEU A 340 -0.97 8.27 -10.43
C LEU A 340 -1.59 6.92 -10.10
N LEU A 341 -1.35 6.44 -8.89
CA LEU A 341 -2.09 5.29 -8.34
C LEU A 341 -3.12 5.83 -7.36
N LEU A 342 -4.39 5.57 -7.62
CA LEU A 342 -5.50 5.96 -6.76
C LEU A 342 -6.06 4.75 -6.01
N GLU A 343 -6.41 4.93 -4.76
CA GLU A 343 -7.09 3.95 -3.93
C GLU A 343 -8.53 4.40 -3.64
N ASP A 344 -9.49 3.51 -3.89
CA ASP A 344 -10.86 3.64 -3.38
C ASP A 344 -11.14 2.57 -2.31
N GLU A 345 -12.37 2.52 -1.78
CA GLU A 345 -12.66 1.59 -0.69
C GLU A 345 -12.64 0.11 -1.08
N VAL A 346 -12.50 -0.20 -2.38
CA VAL A 346 -12.54 -1.57 -2.90
C VAL A 346 -11.30 -1.98 -3.72
N GLY A 347 -10.39 -1.06 -4.05
CA GLY A 347 -9.20 -1.40 -4.83
C GLY A 347 -8.35 -0.22 -5.27
N LEU A 348 -7.42 -0.52 -6.19
CA LEU A 348 -6.46 0.43 -6.74
C LEU A 348 -6.73 0.66 -8.23
N VAL A 349 -6.52 1.88 -8.70
CA VAL A 349 -6.71 2.30 -10.09
C VAL A 349 -5.51 3.07 -10.59
N ASN A 350 -4.97 2.64 -11.73
CA ASN A 350 -3.91 3.36 -12.43
C ASN A 350 -4.49 4.49 -13.27
N VAL A 351 -4.00 5.71 -13.05
CA VAL A 351 -4.40 6.91 -13.78
C VAL A 351 -3.20 7.50 -14.51
N ILE A 352 -3.35 7.75 -15.80
CA ILE A 352 -2.33 8.34 -16.66
C ILE A 352 -2.68 9.81 -16.89
N VAL A 353 -1.77 10.70 -16.51
CA VAL A 353 -1.92 12.15 -16.64
C VAL A 353 -0.97 12.67 -17.72
N SER A 354 -1.55 13.29 -18.76
CA SER A 354 -0.79 13.90 -19.85
C SER A 354 0.05 15.09 -19.39
N VAL A 355 1.02 15.49 -20.21
CA VAL A 355 1.91 16.62 -19.90
C VAL A 355 1.13 17.93 -19.83
N GLU A 356 0.15 18.11 -20.71
CA GLU A 356 -0.71 19.28 -20.79
C GLU A 356 -1.59 19.40 -19.54
N LEU A 357 -2.26 18.30 -19.15
CA LEU A 357 -3.12 18.28 -17.99
C LEU A 357 -2.32 18.50 -16.69
N TYR A 358 -1.13 17.91 -16.59
CA TYR A 358 -0.23 18.16 -15.47
C TYR A 358 0.19 19.63 -15.36
N LYS A 359 0.48 20.29 -16.49
CA LYS A 359 0.84 21.72 -16.51
C LYS A 359 -0.33 22.60 -16.06
N GLN A 360 -1.55 22.27 -16.49
CA GLN A 360 -2.76 23.00 -16.14
C GLN A 360 -3.16 22.84 -14.67
N ARG A 361 -3.06 21.62 -14.12
CA ARG A 361 -3.50 21.27 -12.76
C ARG A 361 -2.35 20.83 -11.85
N ARG A 362 -1.20 21.52 -11.95
CA ARG A 362 0.05 21.13 -11.27
C ARG A 362 -0.10 21.01 -9.75
N THR A 363 -0.80 21.95 -9.12
CA THR A 363 -1.00 21.95 -7.66
C THR A 363 -1.81 20.73 -7.25
N LEU A 364 -2.99 20.52 -7.86
CA LEU A 364 -3.86 19.37 -7.57
C LEU A 364 -3.14 18.03 -7.70
N VAL A 365 -2.41 17.83 -8.80
CA VAL A 365 -1.70 16.56 -9.03
C VAL A 365 -0.59 16.32 -7.99
N ARG A 366 0.03 17.37 -7.45
CA ARG A 366 1.17 17.24 -6.53
C ARG A 366 0.79 17.22 -5.06
N SER A 367 -0.15 18.06 -4.62
CA SER A 367 -0.45 18.28 -3.21
C SER A 367 -1.70 17.56 -2.74
N GLU A 368 -2.72 17.42 -3.59
CA GLU A 368 -4.02 16.98 -3.09
C GLU A 368 -4.04 15.47 -2.79
N PRO A 369 -4.45 15.07 -1.58
CA PRO A 369 -4.55 13.66 -1.22
C PRO A 369 -5.78 13.02 -1.87
N PHE A 370 -6.90 13.72 -1.99
CA PHE A 370 -8.11 13.23 -2.64
C PHE A 370 -8.33 13.94 -3.97
N ILE A 371 -8.50 13.17 -5.03
CA ILE A 371 -8.79 13.71 -6.35
C ILE A 371 -9.97 13.00 -6.99
N LEU A 372 -10.74 13.76 -7.76
CA LEU A 372 -11.74 13.25 -8.68
C LEU A 372 -11.14 13.30 -10.08
N VAL A 373 -11.18 12.17 -10.78
CA VAL A 373 -10.63 12.00 -12.12
C VAL A 373 -11.75 11.66 -13.08
N ARG A 374 -11.91 12.47 -14.12
CA ARG A 374 -12.70 12.14 -15.30
C ARG A 374 -11.75 11.75 -16.42
N GLY A 375 -11.93 10.57 -16.98
CA GLY A 375 -11.00 10.04 -17.95
C GLY A 375 -11.58 8.95 -18.84
N LYS A 376 -10.83 8.62 -19.89
CA LYS A 376 -11.15 7.52 -20.79
C LYS A 376 -10.58 6.23 -20.23
N LEU A 377 -11.44 5.25 -20.04
CA LEU A 377 -11.07 3.90 -19.62
C LEU A 377 -10.33 3.18 -20.75
N GLN A 378 -9.19 2.57 -20.43
CA GLN A 378 -8.42 1.73 -21.33
C GLN A 378 -8.20 0.38 -20.67
N ILE A 379 -8.86 -0.64 -21.22
CA ILE A 379 -8.68 -2.04 -20.82
C ILE A 379 -7.84 -2.72 -21.90
N GLN A 380 -6.68 -3.25 -21.51
CA GLN A 380 -5.84 -4.10 -22.36
C GLN A 380 -5.56 -5.41 -21.62
N GLN A 381 -6.17 -6.49 -22.08
CA GLN A 381 -6.14 -7.78 -21.39
C GLN A 381 -6.66 -7.62 -19.95
N GLU A 382 -5.81 -7.79 -18.95
CA GLU A 382 -6.14 -7.64 -17.52
C GLU A 382 -5.78 -6.26 -16.97
N VAL A 383 -5.06 -5.44 -17.74
CA VAL A 383 -4.58 -4.13 -17.27
C VAL A 383 -5.64 -3.07 -17.53
N ILE A 384 -6.11 -2.46 -16.44
CA ILE A 384 -7.06 -1.36 -16.45
C ILE A 384 -6.32 -0.05 -16.14
N ASN A 385 -6.38 0.89 -17.08
CA ASN A 385 -5.85 2.23 -16.94
C ASN A 385 -6.94 3.26 -17.23
N VAL A 386 -6.87 4.41 -16.58
CA VAL A 386 -7.73 5.56 -16.88
C VAL A 386 -6.86 6.71 -17.38
N ILE A 387 -7.04 7.11 -18.63
CA ILE A 387 -6.38 8.30 -19.19
C ILE A 387 -7.17 9.52 -18.72
N ALA A 388 -6.58 10.31 -17.82
CA ALA A 388 -7.22 11.49 -17.27
C ALA A 388 -7.39 12.57 -18.34
N HIS A 389 -8.63 13.06 -18.48
CA HIS A 389 -8.95 14.25 -19.27
C HIS A 389 -9.08 15.47 -18.36
N GLU A 390 -9.63 15.27 -17.16
CA GLU A 390 -9.86 16.31 -16.18
C GLU A 390 -9.60 15.79 -14.76
N ILE A 391 -8.98 16.63 -13.94
CA ILE A 391 -8.73 16.36 -12.52
C ILE A 391 -9.31 17.52 -11.73
N ARG A 392 -10.15 17.18 -10.74
CA ARG A 392 -10.77 18.12 -9.82
C ARG A 392 -10.42 17.75 -8.39
N GLU A 393 -10.41 18.75 -7.52
CA GLU A 393 -10.47 18.49 -6.08
C GLU A 393 -11.84 17.88 -5.74
N LEU A 394 -11.88 17.08 -4.69
CA LEU A 394 -13.15 16.66 -4.10
C LEU A 394 -13.73 17.82 -3.25
N GLU A 395 -14.08 18.94 -3.90
CA GLU A 395 -14.75 20.08 -3.27
C GLU A 395 -16.16 19.69 -2.80
N GLY A 396 -16.56 20.17 -1.61
CA GLY A 396 -17.87 19.90 -1.01
C GLY A 396 -17.87 18.81 0.08
N ALA A 397 -16.87 17.91 0.13
CA ALA A 397 -16.70 17.07 1.32
C ALA A 397 -16.28 17.94 2.52
N ARG A 398 -15.39 18.93 2.30
CA ARG A 398 -14.82 19.81 3.35
C ARG A 398 -15.77 20.79 4.03
N ALA A 399 -16.76 21.31 3.33
CA ALA A 399 -17.59 22.42 3.81
C ALA A 399 -18.85 21.96 4.56
N ASP A 400 -19.41 20.80 4.22
CA ASP A 400 -20.61 20.24 4.86
C ASP A 400 -20.28 19.33 6.05
N PHE A 401 -19.06 19.42 6.59
CA PHE A 401 -18.59 18.60 7.72
C PHE A 401 -19.16 18.99 9.10
N HIS A 402 -20.24 19.78 9.14
CA HIS A 402 -21.07 19.80 10.34
C HIS A 402 -21.67 18.40 10.52
N THR A 403 -21.43 17.83 11.70
CA THR A 403 -22.05 16.58 12.14
C THR A 403 -23.54 16.64 11.82
N PRO A 404 -24.14 15.59 11.21
CA PRO A 404 -25.56 15.61 10.92
C PRO A 404 -26.34 15.88 12.22
N ASP A 405 -27.34 16.75 12.13
CA ASP A 405 -28.39 16.85 13.14
C ASP A 405 -29.19 15.54 13.07
N LEU A 406 -28.93 14.66 14.05
CA LEU A 406 -29.48 13.32 14.14
C LEU A 406 -30.91 13.30 14.69
N SER A 407 -31.54 14.46 14.91
CA SER A 407 -32.97 14.57 15.24
C SER A 407 -33.88 14.00 14.14
N SER A 408 -33.36 13.73 12.94
CA SER A 408 -34.10 13.11 11.82
C SER A 408 -33.79 11.63 11.59
N MET A 409 -33.05 10.96 12.50
CA MET A 409 -32.71 9.53 12.39
C MET A 409 -33.34 8.66 13.51
N GLU A 410 -34.49 9.07 14.05
CA GLU A 410 -35.23 8.24 15.03
C GLU A 410 -35.92 7.01 14.39
N ASP A 411 -36.16 6.99 13.08
CA ASP A 411 -36.96 5.94 12.42
C ASP A 411 -36.18 4.71 11.90
N ILE A 412 -34.92 4.50 12.30
CA ILE A 412 -34.14 3.31 11.86
C ILE A 412 -33.72 2.41 13.04
N PHE A 413 -34.10 2.74 14.27
CA PHE A 413 -33.94 1.85 15.43
C PHE A 413 -35.14 0.90 15.59
N GLU A 414 -35.44 0.12 14.56
CA GLU A 414 -35.99 -1.22 14.77
C GLU A 414 -34.88 -2.22 14.46
N THR A 415 -34.32 -2.81 15.50
CA THR A 415 -33.50 -4.02 15.42
C THR A 415 -34.42 -5.20 15.10
N PRO A 416 -34.31 -5.88 13.95
CA PRO A 416 -34.71 -7.26 13.87
C PRO A 416 -33.49 -8.09 14.27
N ALA A 417 -33.60 -8.83 15.37
CA ALA A 417 -32.72 -9.95 15.67
C ALA A 417 -32.60 -10.83 14.40
N THR A 418 -31.49 -10.69 13.66
CA THR A 418 -31.24 -11.45 12.45
C THR A 418 -29.77 -11.84 12.41
N GLN A 419 -29.57 -13.13 12.20
CA GLN A 419 -28.31 -13.88 12.21
C GLN A 419 -27.16 -13.14 11.52
N PRO A 420 -25.88 -13.39 11.93
CA PRO A 420 -24.73 -12.81 11.25
C PRO A 420 -24.83 -13.14 9.77
N ARG A 421 -24.96 -12.10 8.96
CA ARG A 421 -24.99 -12.22 7.50
C ARG A 421 -23.66 -12.83 7.10
N LYS A 422 -23.66 -14.12 6.74
CA LYS A 422 -22.52 -14.77 6.08
C LYS A 422 -22.17 -13.90 4.88
N LEU A 423 -21.01 -13.26 4.93
CA LEU A 423 -20.37 -12.75 3.73
C LEU A 423 -20.03 -13.98 2.89
N GLU A 424 -20.79 -14.21 1.83
CA GLU A 424 -20.39 -15.24 0.88
C GLU A 424 -19.06 -14.80 0.25
N PRO A 425 -18.03 -15.66 0.26
CA PRO A 425 -16.80 -15.38 -0.47
C PRO A 425 -17.17 -15.16 -1.93
N ALA A 426 -16.59 -14.13 -2.55
CA ALA A 426 -16.75 -13.86 -3.97
C ALA A 426 -16.40 -15.13 -4.75
N SER A 427 -17.43 -15.79 -5.24
CA SER A 427 -17.34 -16.96 -6.09
C SER A 427 -16.98 -16.51 -7.50
N HIS A 428 -16.23 -17.35 -8.22
CA HIS A 428 -15.89 -17.29 -9.66
C HIS A 428 -14.71 -16.34 -9.98
N ASN A 429 -13.62 -16.71 -10.66
CA ASN A 429 -13.26 -17.85 -11.51
C ASN A 429 -11.73 -17.99 -11.52
N TYR A 430 -11.19 -19.20 -11.36
CA TYR A 430 -9.93 -19.60 -11.99
C TYR A 430 -9.99 -21.10 -12.28
N HIS A 431 -10.18 -21.42 -13.56
CA HIS A 431 -9.76 -22.68 -14.19
C HIS A 431 -8.46 -22.41 -14.94
#